data_AF-A0A958GQP0-F1
#
_entry.id   AF-A0A958GQP0-F1
#
_cell.length_a   1.000
_cell.length_b   1.000
_cell.length_c   1.000
_cell.angle_alpha   90.00
_cell.angle_beta   90.00
_cell.angle_gamma   90.00
#
_symmetry.space_group_name_H-M   'P 1'
#
loop_
_entity.id
_entity.type
_entity.pdbx_description
1 polymer ?
#
loop_
_entity_poly.entity_id
_entity_poly.type
_entity_poly.pdbx_seq_one_letter_code
_entity_poly.pdbx_strand_id
1 'polypeptide(L)'
;MSSWMRRPSFLADSSQALRTFFYCSGIVFALGSSLPLAHGDNAFSWVDKNGRTVYGSTPPKAAAGVKKLNTKPLSRYSSDKVLKRLGWDEREKEAAAERSSSPSDAGAGLPIDAAPAKLEPGEPNLTFGQAGEILGCRVTVTNPGAIPAAEISIAFEFPDGTLVPAVGPSTIAANSAADYVIPDELVPFFVKVKGENPLDPAQQRPKVIVHGAAG
;
A
#
# COMPACT_ATOMS: atom_id res chain seq x y z
N MET A 1 -15.38 36.12 62.40
CA MET A 1 -16.17 35.70 61.23
C MET A 1 -15.22 35.45 60.07
N SER A 2 -15.21 34.20 59.60
CA SER A 2 -14.79 33.68 58.27
C SER A 2 -13.43 34.13 57.73
N SER A 3 -12.34 33.39 58.00
CA SER A 3 -11.94 32.10 57.39
C SER A 3 -11.38 32.26 55.97
N TRP A 4 -10.05 32.37 55.89
CA TRP A 4 -9.25 32.28 54.68
C TRP A 4 -9.10 30.81 54.26
N MET A 5 -9.62 30.46 53.07
CA MET A 5 -9.38 29.14 52.45
C MET A 5 -7.96 29.06 51.91
N ARG A 6 -7.14 28.20 52.52
CA ARG A 6 -5.88 27.70 51.96
C ARG A 6 -6.20 26.64 50.90
N ARG A 7 -5.62 26.79 49.71
CA ARG A 7 -5.60 25.73 48.68
C ARG A 7 -4.60 24.63 49.11
N PRO A 8 -4.95 23.34 49.04
CA PRO A 8 -3.99 22.27 49.25
C PRO A 8 -3.16 22.02 47.99
N SER A 9 -1.85 21.91 48.19
CA SER A 9 -0.85 21.47 47.23
C SER A 9 -0.97 19.96 47.00
N PHE A 10 -1.26 19.51 45.78
CA PHE A 10 -1.12 18.10 45.40
C PHE A 10 0.28 17.89 44.81
N LEU A 11 1.23 17.56 45.68
CA LEU A 11 2.42 16.80 45.33
C LEU A 11 2.09 15.32 45.61
N ALA A 12 1.92 14.53 44.55
CA ALA A 12 1.89 13.07 44.65
C ALA A 12 3.19 12.55 44.03
N ASP A 13 4.16 12.35 44.92
CA ASP A 13 5.27 11.44 44.76
C ASP A 13 4.72 10.01 44.81
N SER A 14 5.00 9.21 43.79
CA SER A 14 4.85 7.76 43.85
C SER A 14 5.96 7.10 43.05
N SER A 15 7.14 7.16 43.64
CA SER A 15 8.23 6.23 43.41
C SER A 15 7.81 4.78 43.74
N GLN A 16 8.22 3.89 42.84
CA GLN A 16 8.60 2.49 43.09
C GLN A 16 7.54 1.51 43.58
N ALA A 17 7.17 0.56 42.71
CA ALA A 17 7.10 -0.85 43.09
C ALA A 17 6.91 -1.79 41.88
N LEU A 18 7.95 -2.59 41.65
CA LEU A 18 7.86 -4.05 41.54
C LEU A 18 7.41 -4.71 40.24
N ARG A 19 8.37 -5.51 39.75
CA ARG A 19 8.26 -6.94 39.40
C ARG A 19 7.82 -7.27 37.97
N THR A 20 8.85 -7.50 37.16
CA THR A 20 9.23 -8.85 36.72
C THR A 20 8.08 -9.86 36.64
N PHE A 21 7.48 -9.99 35.45
CA PHE A 21 6.98 -11.26 34.97
C PHE A 21 7.58 -11.52 33.60
N PHE A 22 8.66 -12.29 33.61
CA PHE A 22 9.02 -13.16 32.50
C PHE A 22 7.87 -14.16 32.31
N TYR A 23 7.20 -14.11 31.17
CA TYR A 23 6.48 -15.27 30.67
C TYR A 23 6.89 -15.51 29.23
N CYS A 24 7.85 -16.43 29.10
CA CYS A 24 8.19 -17.09 27.85
C CYS A 24 6.94 -17.76 27.29
N SER A 25 6.38 -17.21 26.23
CA SER A 25 5.57 -17.96 25.27
C SER A 25 6.32 -17.92 23.95
N GLY A 26 7.23 -18.89 23.79
CA GLY A 26 7.87 -19.14 22.52
C GLY A 26 6.83 -19.64 21.52
N ILE A 27 6.36 -18.74 20.66
CA ILE A 27 5.75 -19.13 19.40
C ILE A 27 6.87 -19.05 18.36
N VAL A 28 7.42 -20.21 18.04
CA VAL A 28 8.23 -20.45 16.86
C VAL A 28 7.31 -20.28 15.65
N PHE A 29 7.17 -19.05 15.14
CA PHE A 29 6.67 -18.87 13.79
C PHE A 29 7.78 -19.27 12.83
N ALA A 30 7.58 -20.42 12.21
CA ALA A 30 8.40 -20.92 11.14
C ALA A 30 8.59 -19.84 10.08
N LEU A 31 9.86 -19.63 9.75
CA LEU A 31 10.39 -18.88 8.62
C LEU A 31 9.47 -18.97 7.39
N GLY A 32 8.65 -17.95 7.19
CA GLY A 32 8.02 -17.65 5.91
C GLY A 32 9.11 -17.12 4.99
N SER A 33 9.82 -18.02 4.32
CA SER A 33 10.72 -17.68 3.23
C SER A 33 9.90 -17.00 2.14
N SER A 34 9.92 -15.67 2.12
CA SER A 34 9.55 -14.86 0.96
C SER A 34 10.54 -15.22 -0.16
N LEU A 35 10.17 -16.21 -0.97
CA LEU A 35 10.91 -16.58 -2.16
C LEU A 35 10.91 -15.36 -3.10
N PRO A 36 12.08 -14.87 -3.53
CA PRO A 36 12.11 -13.94 -4.65
C PRO A 36 11.44 -14.64 -5.84
N LEU A 37 10.49 -13.97 -6.49
CA LEU A 37 9.99 -14.35 -7.81
C LEU A 37 11.13 -14.22 -8.83
N ALA A 38 12.07 -15.16 -8.77
CA ALA A 38 13.07 -15.36 -9.78
C ALA A 38 12.33 -15.68 -11.09
N HIS A 39 12.49 -14.82 -12.07
CA HIS A 39 11.91 -14.97 -13.39
C HIS A 39 12.42 -16.28 -14.05
N GLY A 40 11.63 -17.35 -13.89
CA GLY A 40 11.06 -18.15 -14.96
C GLY A 40 11.91 -19.13 -15.76
N ASP A 41 13.24 -19.08 -15.77
CA ASP A 41 14.00 -19.89 -16.75
C ASP A 41 14.51 -21.24 -16.22
N ASN A 42 14.44 -21.44 -14.90
CA ASN A 42 15.00 -22.62 -14.24
C ASN A 42 14.05 -23.18 -13.17
N ALA A 43 12.86 -23.60 -13.57
CA ALA A 43 11.97 -24.36 -12.69
C ALA A 43 12.32 -25.86 -12.73
N PHE A 44 12.37 -26.50 -11.57
CA PHE A 44 12.62 -27.94 -11.41
C PHE A 44 11.51 -28.58 -10.57
N SER A 45 11.34 -29.89 -10.75
CA SER A 45 10.54 -30.76 -9.90
C SER A 45 11.43 -31.89 -9.36
N TRP A 46 11.28 -32.29 -8.10
CA TRP A 46 12.05 -33.39 -7.50
C TRP A 46 11.24 -34.11 -6.42
N VAL A 47 11.68 -35.29 -5.99
CA VAL A 47 11.02 -36.05 -4.92
C VAL A 47 11.81 -35.86 -3.61
N ASP A 48 11.12 -35.48 -2.55
CA ASP A 48 11.71 -35.34 -1.22
C ASP A 48 11.92 -36.71 -0.53
N LYS A 49 12.55 -36.71 0.64
CA LYS A 49 12.80 -37.94 1.42
C LYS A 49 11.52 -38.65 1.87
N ASN A 50 10.38 -37.98 1.83
CA ASN A 50 9.07 -38.51 2.22
C ASN A 50 8.27 -39.01 1.00
N GLY A 51 8.85 -39.02 -0.20
CA GLY A 51 8.18 -39.43 -1.44
C GLY A 51 7.28 -38.37 -2.06
N ARG A 52 7.32 -37.11 -1.60
CA ARG A 52 6.49 -36.01 -2.11
C ARG A 52 7.19 -35.28 -3.25
N THR A 53 6.45 -34.93 -4.30
CA THR A 53 6.97 -34.09 -5.39
C THR A 53 6.96 -32.62 -4.96
N VAL A 54 8.13 -31.98 -5.03
CA VAL A 54 8.35 -30.56 -4.70
C VAL A 54 8.81 -29.82 -5.96
N TYR A 55 8.42 -28.56 -6.09
CA TYR A 55 8.73 -27.68 -7.22
C TYR A 55 9.51 -26.45 -6.74
N GLY A 56 10.50 -26.00 -7.52
CA GLY A 56 11.26 -24.80 -7.18
C GLY A 56 12.44 -24.52 -8.12
N SER A 57 13.15 -23.43 -7.86
CA SER A 57 14.27 -22.96 -8.69
C SER A 57 15.62 -23.57 -8.32
N THR A 58 15.76 -24.08 -7.10
CA THR A 58 17.04 -24.57 -6.58
C THR A 58 16.84 -25.93 -5.88
N PRO A 59 16.92 -27.05 -6.62
CA PRO A 59 16.80 -28.38 -6.02
C PRO A 59 17.98 -28.65 -5.06
N PRO A 60 17.75 -29.28 -3.90
CA PRO A 60 18.83 -29.72 -3.01
C PRO A 60 19.77 -30.69 -3.74
N LYS A 61 21.09 -30.62 -3.47
CA LYS A 61 22.10 -31.50 -4.11
C LYS A 61 21.86 -32.99 -3.90
N ALA A 62 21.14 -33.36 -2.83
CA ALA A 62 20.80 -34.74 -2.48
C ALA A 62 19.38 -35.16 -2.92
N ALA A 63 18.68 -34.34 -3.70
CA ALA A 63 17.33 -34.66 -4.16
C ALA A 63 17.35 -35.74 -5.25
N ALA A 64 16.50 -36.76 -5.10
CA ALA A 64 16.32 -37.79 -6.11
C ALA A 64 15.27 -37.33 -7.14
N GLY A 65 15.44 -37.76 -8.40
CA GLY A 65 14.44 -37.53 -9.45
C GLY A 65 14.28 -36.07 -9.89
N VAL A 66 15.35 -35.26 -9.84
CA VAL A 66 15.32 -33.87 -10.29
C VAL A 66 15.04 -33.81 -11.80
N LYS A 67 13.89 -33.25 -12.17
CA LYS A 67 13.47 -33.04 -13.55
C LYS A 67 13.29 -31.55 -13.82
N LYS A 68 14.02 -31.03 -14.80
CA LYS A 68 13.85 -29.65 -15.28
C LYS A 68 12.47 -29.52 -15.93
N LEU A 69 11.66 -28.60 -15.44
CA LEU A 69 10.40 -28.25 -16.07
C LEU A 69 10.71 -27.40 -17.28
N ASN A 70 10.32 -27.88 -18.47
CA ASN A 70 10.41 -27.10 -19.68
C ASN A 70 9.30 -26.04 -19.63
N THR A 71 9.65 -24.83 -19.19
CA THR A 71 8.79 -23.65 -19.31
C THR A 71 8.76 -23.27 -20.78
N LYS A 72 8.03 -24.06 -21.59
CA LYS A 72 7.55 -23.55 -22.86
C LYS A 72 6.81 -22.27 -22.52
N PRO A 73 7.23 -21.10 -23.03
CA PRO A 73 6.56 -19.86 -22.74
C PRO A 73 5.08 -20.10 -23.05
N LEU A 74 4.21 -19.80 -22.09
CA LEU A 74 2.77 -19.92 -22.23
C LEU A 74 2.23 -18.84 -23.21
N SER A 75 2.94 -18.61 -24.33
CA SER A 75 2.55 -17.84 -25.50
C SER A 75 1.40 -18.51 -26.29
N ARG A 76 0.68 -19.45 -25.68
CA ARG A 76 -0.50 -20.08 -26.29
C ARG A 76 -1.81 -19.39 -25.92
N TYR A 77 -1.79 -18.49 -24.95
CA TYR A 77 -2.90 -17.59 -24.66
C TYR A 77 -2.40 -16.15 -24.81
N SER A 78 -2.13 -15.73 -26.06
CA SER A 78 -2.22 -14.31 -26.39
C SER A 78 -3.64 -13.90 -26.05
N SER A 79 -3.77 -13.02 -25.06
CA SER A 79 -5.03 -12.41 -24.62
C SER A 79 -5.85 -12.01 -25.85
N ASP A 80 -5.24 -11.41 -26.87
CA ASP A 80 -5.88 -11.01 -28.12
C ASP A 80 -6.66 -12.14 -28.83
N LYS A 81 -6.16 -13.37 -28.83
CA LYS A 81 -6.90 -14.51 -29.44
C LYS A 81 -8.11 -14.93 -28.63
N VAL A 82 -8.04 -14.82 -27.30
CA VAL A 82 -9.19 -15.10 -26.42
C VAL A 82 -10.21 -13.98 -26.54
N LEU A 83 -9.76 -12.72 -26.53
CA LEU A 83 -10.62 -11.54 -26.72
C LEU A 83 -11.35 -11.58 -28.07
N LYS A 84 -10.64 -11.95 -29.16
CA LYS A 84 -11.25 -12.16 -30.49
C LYS A 84 -12.30 -13.27 -30.52
N ARG A 85 -12.06 -14.38 -29.84
CA ARG A 85 -13.04 -15.49 -29.78
C ARG A 85 -14.28 -15.14 -28.97
N LEU A 86 -14.18 -14.19 -28.05
CA LEU A 86 -15.30 -13.71 -27.24
C LEU A 86 -16.10 -12.59 -27.95
N GLY A 87 -15.78 -12.26 -29.21
CA GLY A 87 -16.53 -11.29 -30.01
C GLY A 87 -16.35 -9.83 -29.57
N TRP A 88 -15.27 -9.52 -28.85
CA TRP A 88 -15.07 -8.17 -28.31
C TRP A 88 -14.87 -7.10 -29.41
N ASP A 89 -14.31 -7.48 -30.56
CA ASP A 89 -14.08 -6.58 -31.71
C ASP A 89 -15.40 -6.06 -32.35
N GLU A 90 -16.52 -6.79 -32.25
CA GLU A 90 -17.81 -6.35 -32.82
C GLU A 90 -18.55 -5.39 -31.89
N ARG A 91 -18.41 -5.57 -30.57
CA ARG A 91 -19.03 -4.68 -29.55
C ARG A 91 -18.46 -3.27 -29.58
N GLU A 92 -17.16 -3.09 -29.83
CA GLU A 92 -16.57 -1.75 -29.97
C GLU A 92 -17.12 -1.01 -31.20
N LYS A 93 -17.47 -1.74 -32.26
CA LYS A 93 -17.98 -1.16 -33.51
C LYS A 93 -19.45 -0.75 -33.41
N GLU A 94 -20.27 -1.51 -32.69
CA GLU A 94 -21.67 -1.16 -32.41
C GLU A 94 -21.79 -0.02 -31.38
N ALA A 95 -20.96 -0.03 -30.32
CA ALA A 95 -20.90 1.06 -29.35
C ALA A 95 -20.41 2.40 -29.95
N ALA A 96 -19.62 2.35 -31.02
CA ALA A 96 -19.21 3.54 -31.76
C ALA A 96 -20.32 4.09 -32.69
N ALA A 97 -21.20 3.23 -33.20
CA ALA A 97 -22.31 3.64 -34.08
C ALA A 97 -23.49 4.26 -33.30
N GLU A 98 -23.76 3.80 -32.07
CA GLU A 98 -24.85 4.36 -31.26
C GLU A 98 -24.54 5.75 -30.68
N ARG A 99 -23.26 6.15 -30.62
CA ARG A 99 -22.86 7.51 -30.17
C ARG A 99 -23.11 8.62 -31.18
N SER A 100 -23.48 8.32 -32.43
CA SER A 100 -23.71 9.34 -33.47
C SER A 100 -25.18 9.76 -33.65
N SER A 101 -26.10 9.31 -32.79
CA SER A 101 -27.53 9.64 -32.90
C SER A 101 -28.16 10.02 -31.56
N SER A 102 -27.64 11.07 -30.93
CA SER A 102 -28.39 11.77 -29.86
C SER A 102 -28.95 13.09 -30.41
N PRO A 103 -30.29 13.26 -30.46
CA PRO A 103 -30.92 14.51 -30.84
C PRO A 103 -30.72 15.53 -29.71
N SER A 104 -30.09 16.64 -30.08
CA SER A 104 -29.95 17.85 -29.28
C SER A 104 -31.32 18.48 -29.06
N ASP A 105 -31.95 18.22 -27.91
CA ASP A 105 -33.12 18.98 -27.44
C ASP A 105 -32.73 19.84 -26.24
N ALA A 106 -33.10 21.10 -26.33
CA ALA A 106 -32.65 22.19 -25.48
C ALA A 106 -33.38 22.16 -24.13
N GLY A 107 -32.64 22.06 -23.02
CA GLY A 107 -33.24 22.13 -21.69
C GLY A 107 -32.23 22.37 -20.58
N ALA A 108 -32.31 23.56 -19.98
CA ALA A 108 -31.72 24.00 -18.72
C ALA A 108 -30.17 23.95 -18.62
N GLY A 109 -29.56 25.13 -18.61
CA GLY A 109 -28.13 25.32 -18.34
C GLY A 109 -27.70 24.77 -16.99
N LEU A 110 -27.17 23.55 -16.99
CA LEU A 110 -26.25 23.07 -15.97
C LEU A 110 -24.86 23.68 -16.26
N PRO A 111 -24.09 24.10 -15.26
CA PRO A 111 -22.72 24.59 -15.49
C PRO A 111 -21.88 23.45 -16.11
N ILE A 112 -21.56 23.59 -17.40
CA ILE A 112 -20.91 22.56 -18.23
C ILE A 112 -19.41 22.38 -17.90
N ASP A 113 -18.84 23.22 -17.02
CA ASP A 113 -17.43 23.17 -16.64
C ASP A 113 -17.20 22.55 -15.25
N ALA A 114 -17.96 21.52 -14.89
CA ALA A 114 -17.66 20.74 -13.69
C ALA A 114 -16.36 19.96 -13.91
N ALA A 115 -15.24 20.48 -13.39
CA ALA A 115 -13.97 19.77 -13.43
C ALA A 115 -14.13 18.38 -12.80
N PRO A 116 -13.65 17.31 -13.47
CA PRO A 116 -13.75 15.95 -12.95
C PRO A 116 -13.00 15.82 -11.62
N ALA A 117 -13.33 14.78 -10.84
CA ALA A 117 -12.59 14.46 -9.64
C ALA A 117 -11.09 14.34 -9.98
N LYS A 118 -10.29 15.21 -9.36
CA LYS A 118 -8.84 15.26 -9.56
C LYS A 118 -8.23 15.24 -8.17
N LEU A 119 -7.40 14.25 -7.87
CA LEU A 119 -6.76 14.13 -6.57
C LEU A 119 -5.32 14.65 -6.66
N GLU A 120 -4.98 15.57 -5.77
CA GLU A 120 -3.65 16.16 -5.68
C GLU A 120 -3.07 15.85 -4.29
N PRO A 121 -2.03 15.01 -4.21
CA PRO A 121 -1.34 14.77 -2.95
C PRO A 121 -0.54 16.00 -2.53
N GLY A 122 -0.66 16.39 -1.26
CA GLY A 122 0.22 17.35 -0.62
C GLY A 122 1.59 16.76 -0.29
N GLU A 123 2.41 17.56 0.39
CA GLU A 123 3.71 17.13 0.86
C GLU A 123 3.59 16.20 2.09
N PRO A 124 4.26 15.04 2.11
CA PRO A 124 4.20 14.13 3.24
C PRO A 124 4.90 14.72 4.45
N ASN A 125 4.22 14.71 5.59
CA ASN A 125 4.74 15.12 6.88
C ASN A 125 5.23 13.89 7.65
N LEU A 126 6.53 13.87 7.94
CA LEU A 126 7.19 12.80 8.70
C LEU A 126 7.40 13.25 10.14
N THR A 127 7.07 12.36 11.06
CA THR A 127 7.39 12.50 12.48
C THR A 127 8.55 11.58 12.83
N PHE A 128 9.57 12.13 13.47
CA PHE A 128 10.80 11.41 13.82
C PHE A 128 10.93 11.25 15.33
N GLY A 129 11.43 10.09 15.75
CA GLY A 129 11.78 9.81 17.14
C GLY A 129 13.16 10.34 17.52
N GLN A 130 13.51 10.20 18.80
CA GLN A 130 14.78 10.73 19.33
C GLN A 130 16.02 10.07 18.72
N ALA A 131 15.90 8.84 18.23
CA ALA A 131 16.99 8.14 17.57
C ALA A 131 16.99 8.34 16.04
N GLY A 132 16.11 9.19 15.48
CA GLY A 132 16.02 9.47 14.05
C GLY A 132 15.21 8.44 13.25
N GLU A 133 14.50 7.54 13.94
CA GLU A 133 13.52 6.63 13.36
C GLU A 133 12.25 7.38 12.95
N ILE A 134 11.58 6.92 11.90
CA ILE A 134 10.26 7.44 11.52
C ILE A 134 9.23 6.82 12.47
N LEU A 135 8.48 7.66 13.17
CA LEU A 135 7.39 7.24 14.07
C LEU A 135 6.02 7.29 13.39
N GLY A 136 5.89 8.08 12.33
CA GLY A 136 4.63 8.24 11.63
C GLY A 136 4.78 9.10 10.39
N CYS A 137 3.92 8.85 9.41
CA CYS A 137 3.86 9.60 8.16
C CYS A 137 2.41 9.96 7.84
N ARG A 138 2.18 11.21 7.48
CA ARG A 138 0.86 11.76 7.16
C ARG A 138 0.92 12.54 5.85
N VAL A 139 -0.11 12.43 5.03
CA VAL A 139 -0.29 13.28 3.85
C VAL A 139 -1.72 13.80 3.80
N THR A 140 -1.87 15.06 3.40
CA THR A 140 -3.17 15.64 3.06
C THR A 140 -3.38 15.52 1.56
N VAL A 141 -4.50 14.95 1.14
CA VAL A 141 -4.89 14.88 -0.28
C VAL A 141 -6.07 15.80 -0.53
N THR A 142 -5.96 16.61 -1.56
CA THR A 142 -6.97 17.61 -1.94
C THR A 142 -7.69 17.15 -3.20
N ASN A 143 -9.01 17.35 -3.23
CA ASN A 143 -9.84 17.25 -4.41
C ASN A 143 -10.30 18.65 -4.85
N PRO A 144 -9.55 19.36 -5.71
CA PRO A 144 -10.00 20.62 -6.31
C PRO A 144 -11.18 20.45 -7.29
N GLY A 145 -11.60 19.21 -7.60
CA GLY A 145 -12.71 18.94 -8.51
C GLY A 145 -14.06 19.36 -7.93
N ALA A 146 -15.01 19.64 -8.83
CA ALA A 146 -16.40 19.93 -8.48
C ALA A 146 -17.21 18.66 -8.16
N ILE A 147 -16.64 17.48 -8.46
CA ILE A 147 -17.23 16.16 -8.25
C ILE A 147 -16.50 15.47 -7.08
N PRO A 148 -17.21 14.82 -6.14
CA PRO A 148 -16.58 14.03 -5.10
C PRO A 148 -15.73 12.89 -5.68
N ALA A 149 -14.66 12.54 -4.98
CA ALA A 149 -13.84 11.37 -5.29
C ALA A 149 -14.24 10.21 -4.37
N ALA A 150 -14.24 8.99 -4.90
CA ALA A 150 -14.55 7.75 -4.19
C ALA A 150 -13.50 6.68 -4.47
N GLU A 151 -13.56 5.58 -3.71
CA GLU A 151 -12.65 4.44 -3.81
C GLU A 151 -11.16 4.84 -3.70
N ILE A 152 -10.88 5.77 -2.79
CA ILE A 152 -9.54 6.34 -2.68
C ILE A 152 -8.59 5.35 -2.01
N SER A 153 -7.44 5.14 -2.64
CA SER A 153 -6.35 4.32 -2.15
C SER A 153 -5.03 5.09 -2.26
N ILE A 154 -4.27 5.10 -1.16
CA ILE A 154 -3.01 5.84 -1.05
C ILE A 154 -1.91 4.91 -0.60
N ALA A 155 -0.74 5.04 -1.23
CA ALA A 155 0.47 4.36 -0.82
C ALA A 155 1.65 5.36 -0.76
N PHE A 156 2.55 5.12 0.19
CA PHE A 156 3.82 5.81 0.32
C PHE A 156 4.94 4.93 -0.22
N GLU A 157 5.69 5.45 -1.19
CA GLU A 157 6.87 4.83 -1.79
C GLU A 157 8.12 5.41 -1.14
N PHE A 158 8.78 4.63 -0.30
CA PHE A 158 10.02 5.03 0.36
C PHE A 158 11.24 4.91 -0.59
N PRO A 159 12.36 5.61 -0.31
CA PRO A 159 13.54 5.59 -1.17
C PRO A 159 14.17 4.20 -1.39
N ASP A 160 13.91 3.25 -0.50
CA ASP A 160 14.33 1.85 -0.61
C ASP A 160 13.43 1.02 -1.54
N GLY A 161 12.37 1.62 -2.09
CA GLY A 161 11.36 0.97 -2.93
C GLY A 161 10.22 0.33 -2.13
N THR A 162 10.20 0.46 -0.80
CA THR A 162 9.12 -0.09 0.03
C THR A 162 7.83 0.70 -0.21
N LEU A 163 6.75 -0.01 -0.51
CA LEU A 163 5.40 0.55 -0.63
C LEU A 163 4.61 0.27 0.65
N VAL A 164 4.10 1.33 1.27
CA VAL A 164 3.32 1.23 2.51
C VAL A 164 1.95 1.86 2.31
N PRO A 165 0.85 1.10 2.51
CA PRO A 165 -0.49 1.66 2.36
C PRO A 165 -0.82 2.64 3.49
N ALA A 166 -1.53 3.71 3.13
CA ALA A 166 -2.06 4.68 4.08
C ALA A 166 -3.52 4.37 4.42
N VAL A 167 -3.94 4.76 5.62
CA VAL A 167 -5.33 4.68 6.06
C VAL A 167 -5.92 6.09 6.13
N GLY A 168 -7.14 6.24 5.60
CA GLY A 168 -7.90 7.48 5.58
C GLY A 168 -9.32 7.22 5.05
N PRO A 169 -10.11 8.28 4.78
CA PRO A 169 -11.45 8.12 4.26
C PRO A 169 -11.43 7.55 2.83
N SER A 170 -12.42 6.74 2.47
CA SER A 170 -12.57 6.20 1.11
C SER A 170 -13.17 7.20 0.11
N THR A 171 -13.60 8.38 0.59
CA THR A 171 -14.22 9.44 -0.21
C THR A 171 -13.71 10.82 0.20
N ILE A 172 -13.51 11.72 -0.77
CA ILE A 172 -13.20 13.14 -0.53
C ILE A 172 -14.25 13.97 -1.25
N ALA A 173 -14.94 14.85 -0.51
CA ALA A 173 -15.94 15.75 -1.07
C ALA A 173 -15.35 16.70 -2.12
N ALA A 174 -16.21 17.28 -2.96
CA ALA A 174 -15.81 18.31 -3.91
C ALA A 174 -15.17 19.50 -3.19
N ASN A 175 -14.11 20.08 -3.78
CA ASN A 175 -13.37 21.23 -3.23
C ASN A 175 -12.93 21.05 -1.77
N SER A 176 -12.56 19.83 -1.39
CA SER A 176 -12.22 19.47 -0.01
C SER A 176 -10.89 18.74 0.07
N ALA A 177 -10.44 18.45 1.30
CA ALA A 177 -9.20 17.72 1.55
C ALA A 177 -9.41 16.72 2.69
N ALA A 178 -8.62 15.64 2.67
CA ALA A 178 -8.60 14.64 3.72
C ALA A 178 -7.18 14.19 4.05
N ASP A 179 -6.98 13.80 5.30
CA ASP A 179 -5.70 13.31 5.79
C ASP A 179 -5.64 11.79 5.76
N TYR A 180 -4.47 11.29 5.35
CA TYR A 180 -4.14 9.87 5.31
C TYR A 180 -2.87 9.64 6.11
N VAL A 181 -2.84 8.56 6.88
CA VAL A 181 -1.77 8.25 7.83
C VAL A 181 -1.31 6.82 7.62
N ILE A 182 0.00 6.58 7.65
CA ILE A 182 0.55 5.22 7.73
C ILE A 182 0.27 4.68 9.14
N PRO A 183 -0.38 3.52 9.30
CA PRO A 183 -0.53 2.89 10.61
C PRO A 183 0.82 2.63 11.27
N ASP A 184 0.94 2.87 12.57
CA ASP A 184 2.19 2.73 13.34
C ASP A 184 2.87 1.36 13.14
N GLU A 185 2.09 0.30 12.97
CA GLU A 185 2.57 -1.08 12.75
C GLU A 185 3.24 -1.28 11.38
N LEU A 186 2.92 -0.42 10.41
CA LEU A 186 3.40 -0.48 9.04
C LEU A 186 4.47 0.58 8.74
N VAL A 187 4.78 1.45 9.70
CA VAL A 187 5.85 2.43 9.54
C VAL A 187 7.17 1.67 9.42
N PRO A 188 7.91 1.83 8.31
CA PRO A 188 9.15 1.09 8.11
C PRO A 188 10.14 1.54 9.17
N PHE A 189 10.57 0.60 10.01
CA PHE A 189 11.72 0.80 10.89
C PHE A 189 12.95 0.90 10.00
N PHE A 190 13.41 2.12 9.71
CA PHE A 190 14.75 2.30 9.17
C PHE A 190 15.74 1.82 10.24
N VAL A 191 16.15 0.55 10.14
CA VAL A 191 17.24 0.01 10.92
C VAL A 191 18.46 0.84 10.55
N LYS A 192 18.97 1.61 11.51
CA LYS A 192 20.27 2.29 11.37
C LYS A 192 21.25 1.29 10.78
N VAL A 193 21.62 1.48 9.51
CA VAL A 193 22.69 0.70 8.90
C VAL A 193 23.91 1.03 9.74
N LYS A 194 24.37 0.05 10.51
CA LYS A 194 25.38 0.21 11.55
C LYS A 194 26.70 0.61 10.89
N GLY A 195 26.92 1.91 10.69
CA GLY A 195 28.15 2.45 10.07
C GLY A 195 27.94 3.53 9.01
N GLU A 196 26.73 3.76 8.52
CA GLU A 196 26.46 4.89 7.62
C GLU A 196 25.86 6.06 8.41
N ASN A 197 26.29 7.29 8.06
CA ASN A 197 25.71 8.51 8.61
C ASN A 197 24.18 8.45 8.54
N PRO A 198 23.45 8.95 9.56
CA PRO A 198 22.01 9.11 9.43
C PRO A 198 21.73 9.86 8.12
N LEU A 199 21.00 9.21 7.21
CA LEU A 199 20.59 9.82 5.94
C LEU A 199 19.90 11.15 6.25
N ASP A 200 20.22 12.18 5.46
CA ASP A 200 19.59 13.49 5.59
C ASP A 200 18.06 13.30 5.58
N PRO A 201 17.31 13.84 6.55
CA PRO A 201 15.84 13.73 6.57
C PRO A 201 15.17 14.21 5.28
N ALA A 202 15.85 15.07 4.49
CA ALA A 202 15.39 15.44 3.15
C ALA A 202 15.42 14.27 2.14
N GLN A 203 16.37 13.34 2.28
CA GLN A 203 16.52 12.16 1.40
C GLN A 203 15.59 11.02 1.79
N GLN A 204 15.02 11.02 3.00
CA GLN A 204 14.11 9.99 3.50
C GLN A 204 12.64 10.26 3.16
N ARG A 205 12.34 11.27 2.36
CA ARG A 205 10.96 11.66 2.06
C ARG A 205 10.32 10.65 1.11
N PRO A 206 9.21 9.99 1.51
CA PRO A 206 8.52 9.09 0.63
C PRO A 206 7.80 9.85 -0.48
N LYS A 207 7.63 9.21 -1.63
CA LYS A 207 6.76 9.68 -2.70
C LYS A 207 5.34 9.18 -2.45
N VAL A 208 4.34 10.03 -2.66
CA VAL A 208 2.93 9.67 -2.43
C VAL A 208 2.29 9.27 -3.75
N ILE A 209 1.66 8.10 -3.75
CA ILE A 209 0.88 7.56 -4.88
C ILE A 209 -0.59 7.60 -4.48
N VAL A 210 -1.42 8.25 -5.30
CA VAL A 210 -2.85 8.40 -5.06
C VAL A 210 -3.63 7.79 -6.21
N HIS A 211 -4.61 6.96 -5.87
CA HIS A 211 -5.59 6.42 -6.78
C HIS A 211 -7.00 6.71 -6.25
N GLY A 212 -7.93 7.02 -7.15
CA GLY A 212 -9.34 7.22 -6.82
C GLY A 212 -10.18 7.38 -8.09
N ALA A 213 -11.48 7.15 -7.96
CA ALA A 213 -12.46 7.30 -9.03
C ALA A 213 -13.35 8.53 -8.77
N ALA A 214 -14.00 9.03 -9.82
CA ALA A 214 -15.09 9.98 -9.65
C ALA A 214 -16.29 9.24 -9.02
N GLY A 215 -16.88 9.83 -7.97
CA GLY A 215 -18.00 9.28 -7.21
C GLY A 215 -19.35 9.89 -7.55
#